data_AF-A0A166L6U9-F1
#
_entry.id   AF-A0A166L6U9-F1
#
_cell.length_a   1.000
_cell.length_b   1.000
_cell.length_c   1.000
_cell.angle_alpha   90.00
_cell.angle_beta   90.00
_cell.angle_gamma   90.00
#
_symmetry.space_group_name_H-M   'P 1'
#
loop_
_entity.id
_entity.type
_entity.pdbx_description
1 polymer ?
#
loop_
_entity_poly.entity_id
_entity_poly.type
_entity_poly.pdbx_seq_one_letter_code
_entity_poly.pdbx_strand_id
1 'polypeptide(L)'
;MPSLQSLILTEIKTLRSDWPAAVPQRESFFAKYGPGLKYLHLRPRVTLYRDDIKTFELDFQVLLNSCPNLEHLAISPQCVSHWPPPLSHPHIQWIDFWQRDFRVDDIDAHSVFTTGSFPSLKGVRRLDGRADGLPQYTDWPSVLPPWTQLGETELREYIYSGIIIRQTSAFVYRSDTKDLDWAQEINLGSGGTDYDSSDDSSYNQPEESDGSLYSDDENREVDYDTGLLFSNEDTGS
;
A
#
# COMPACT_ATOMS: atom_id res chain seq x y z
N MET A 1 -20.17 -24.94 16.30
CA MET A 1 -18.86 -24.31 16.59
C MET A 1 -18.92 -22.88 16.07
N PRO A 2 -18.46 -21.86 16.82
CA PRO A 2 -18.41 -20.49 16.31
C PRO A 2 -17.54 -20.44 15.06
N SER A 3 -18.03 -19.81 13.99
CA SER A 3 -17.25 -19.60 12.76
C SER A 3 -16.30 -18.41 12.95
N LEU A 4 -15.05 -18.58 12.56
CA LEU A 4 -14.07 -17.50 12.52
C LEU A 4 -14.46 -16.57 11.35
N GLN A 5 -14.83 -15.33 11.64
CA GLN A 5 -15.24 -14.35 10.62
C GLN A 5 -14.21 -13.26 10.34
N SER A 6 -13.35 -12.99 11.31
CA SER A 6 -12.34 -11.94 11.26
C SER A 6 -11.00 -12.52 11.68
N LEU A 7 -9.97 -12.27 10.88
CA LEU A 7 -8.61 -12.72 11.15
C LEU A 7 -7.62 -11.58 10.90
N ILE A 8 -6.80 -11.30 11.90
CA ILE A 8 -5.71 -10.33 11.83
C ILE A 8 -4.40 -11.09 12.04
N LEU A 9 -3.52 -11.05 11.03
CA LEU A 9 -2.19 -11.64 11.05
C LEU A 9 -1.14 -10.52 11.03
N THR A 10 -0.62 -10.21 12.22
CA THR A 10 0.40 -9.18 12.47
C THR A 10 1.70 -9.81 12.97
N GLU A 11 2.36 -10.61 12.14
CA GLU A 11 3.44 -11.50 12.62
C GLU A 11 4.81 -10.80 12.74
N ILE A 12 5.53 -11.09 13.84
CA ILE A 12 6.90 -10.61 14.16
C ILE A 12 7.95 -11.73 14.03
N LYS A 13 7.57 -13.01 14.20
CA LYS A 13 8.54 -14.10 14.42
C LYS A 13 8.22 -15.46 13.80
N THR A 14 6.99 -15.72 13.37
CA THR A 14 6.53 -17.07 12.99
C THR A 14 6.53 -17.35 11.48
N LEU A 15 6.93 -16.37 10.66
CA LEU A 15 7.02 -16.50 9.20
C LEU A 15 8.48 -16.52 8.69
N ARG A 16 9.44 -17.02 9.48
CA ARG A 16 10.73 -17.39 8.90
C ARG A 16 10.48 -18.39 7.78
N SER A 17 10.64 -17.94 6.53
CA SER A 17 10.51 -18.72 5.29
C SER A 17 11.47 -19.91 5.23
N ASP A 18 12.48 -19.90 6.09
CA ASP A 18 13.45 -20.97 6.33
C ASP A 18 12.84 -22.22 6.98
N TRP A 19 11.55 -22.24 7.35
CA TRP A 19 10.85 -23.44 7.82
C TRP A 19 9.90 -24.02 6.77
N PRO A 20 10.36 -24.96 5.91
CA PRO A 20 9.53 -25.57 4.86
C PRO A 20 8.24 -26.25 5.35
N ALA A 21 8.14 -26.57 6.65
CA ALA A 21 6.91 -27.14 7.21
C ALA A 21 5.79 -26.11 7.50
N ALA A 22 6.02 -24.81 7.34
CA ALA A 22 5.05 -23.77 7.69
C ALA A 22 4.01 -23.50 6.58
N VAL A 23 4.36 -23.68 5.30
CA VAL A 23 3.44 -23.45 4.18
C VAL A 23 2.23 -24.40 4.22
N PRO A 24 2.40 -25.73 4.37
CA PRO A 24 1.26 -26.65 4.41
C PRO A 24 0.30 -26.39 5.58
N GLN A 25 0.82 -25.88 6.71
CA GLN A 25 0.01 -25.56 7.88
C GLN A 25 -0.91 -24.36 7.63
N ARG A 26 -0.43 -23.36 6.87
CA ARG A 26 -1.22 -22.16 6.53
C ARG A 26 -2.30 -22.49 5.52
N GLU A 27 -1.96 -23.23 4.46
CA GLU A 27 -2.95 -23.70 3.49
C GLU A 27 -4.02 -24.55 4.19
N SER A 28 -3.61 -25.46 5.09
CA SER A 28 -4.56 -26.25 5.88
C SER A 28 -5.42 -25.38 6.80
N PHE A 29 -4.87 -24.32 7.37
CA PHE A 29 -5.61 -23.36 8.18
C PHE A 29 -6.66 -22.63 7.34
N PHE A 30 -6.27 -22.04 6.20
CA PHE A 30 -7.21 -21.32 5.33
C PHE A 30 -8.22 -22.25 4.67
N ALA A 31 -7.85 -23.48 4.30
CA ALA A 31 -8.80 -24.48 3.83
C ALA A 31 -9.86 -24.81 4.90
N LYS A 32 -9.49 -24.82 6.18
CA LYS A 32 -10.39 -25.13 7.29
C LYS A 32 -11.27 -23.95 7.72
N TYR A 33 -10.69 -22.75 7.81
CA TYR A 33 -11.36 -21.58 8.40
C TYR A 33 -11.74 -20.50 7.39
N GLY A 34 -11.09 -20.47 6.22
CA GLY A 34 -11.30 -19.49 5.16
C GLY A 34 -12.74 -19.38 4.66
N PRO A 35 -13.53 -20.47 4.52
CA PRO A 35 -14.94 -20.36 4.14
C PRO A 35 -15.80 -19.52 5.09
N GLY A 36 -15.39 -19.34 6.35
CA GLY A 36 -16.08 -18.50 7.32
C GLY A 36 -15.61 -17.04 7.35
N LEU A 37 -14.45 -16.72 6.76
CA LEU A 37 -13.83 -15.41 6.85
C LEU A 37 -14.56 -14.39 5.97
N LYS A 38 -14.86 -13.24 6.58
CA LYS A 38 -15.39 -12.03 5.94
C LYS A 38 -14.38 -10.89 5.94
N TYR A 39 -13.48 -10.88 6.93
CA TYR A 39 -12.43 -9.90 7.06
C TYR A 39 -11.07 -10.57 7.26
N LEU A 40 -10.08 -10.13 6.50
CA LEU A 40 -8.71 -10.62 6.56
C LEU A 40 -7.73 -9.44 6.54
N HIS A 41 -6.90 -9.35 7.57
CA HIS A 41 -5.83 -8.36 7.66
C HIS A 41 -4.48 -9.05 7.70
N LEU A 42 -3.67 -8.81 6.68
CA LEU A 42 -2.30 -9.31 6.54
C LEU A 42 -1.32 -8.14 6.63
N ARG A 43 -0.56 -8.07 7.71
CA ARG A 43 0.42 -6.99 7.91
C ARG A 43 1.66 -7.51 8.65
N PRO A 44 2.75 -7.85 7.94
CA PRO A 44 3.99 -8.23 8.60
C PRO A 44 4.49 -7.05 9.43
N ARG A 45 5.01 -7.34 10.64
CA ARG A 45 5.66 -6.32 11.45
C ARG A 45 7.08 -6.14 10.92
N VAL A 46 7.31 -5.04 10.22
CA VAL A 46 8.64 -4.66 9.76
C VAL A 46 9.48 -4.22 10.94
N THR A 47 10.53 -4.97 11.26
CA THR A 47 11.63 -4.44 12.06
C THR A 47 12.51 -3.57 11.16
N LEU A 48 12.93 -2.41 11.65
CA LEU A 48 13.63 -1.33 10.94
C LEU A 48 14.97 -1.71 10.25
N TYR A 49 15.38 -2.97 10.29
CA TYR A 49 16.58 -3.46 9.61
C TYR A 49 16.26 -3.62 8.11
N ARG A 50 16.73 -2.64 7.32
CA ARG A 50 16.37 -2.42 5.92
C ARG A 50 16.64 -3.59 4.97
N ASP A 51 17.55 -4.50 5.31
CA ASP A 51 18.14 -5.39 4.30
C ASP A 51 17.59 -6.83 4.34
N ASP A 52 16.81 -7.21 5.35
CA ASP A 52 16.25 -8.56 5.50
C ASP A 52 14.72 -8.54 5.65
N ILE A 53 14.02 -7.75 4.84
CA ILE A 53 12.56 -7.88 4.75
C ILE A 53 12.27 -9.20 4.02
N LYS A 54 12.22 -10.28 4.79
CA LYS A 54 11.69 -11.56 4.30
C LYS A 54 10.21 -11.34 4.01
N THR A 55 9.90 -11.21 2.73
CA THR A 55 8.53 -11.27 2.25
C THR A 55 7.94 -12.61 2.64
N PHE A 56 6.65 -12.58 2.95
CA PHE A 56 5.90 -13.80 3.12
C PHE A 56 5.48 -14.26 1.71
N GLU A 57 6.20 -15.21 1.14
CA GLU A 57 5.78 -15.80 -0.13
C GLU A 57 4.49 -16.59 0.09
N LEU A 58 3.37 -15.94 -0.24
CA LEU A 58 2.06 -16.55 -0.31
C LEU A 58 1.58 -16.48 -1.74
N ASP A 59 1.09 -17.62 -2.26
CA ASP A 59 0.23 -17.56 -3.43
C ASP A 59 -1.07 -16.88 -3.02
N PHE A 60 -1.15 -15.60 -3.36
CA PHE A 60 -2.24 -14.74 -2.94
C PHE A 60 -3.57 -15.17 -3.55
N GLN A 61 -3.58 -15.72 -4.77
CA GLN A 61 -4.80 -16.21 -5.38
C GLN A 61 -5.29 -17.49 -4.70
N VAL A 62 -4.39 -18.40 -4.30
CA VAL A 62 -4.75 -19.60 -3.53
C VAL A 62 -5.37 -19.23 -2.18
N LEU A 63 -4.82 -18.23 -1.49
CA LEU A 63 -5.41 -17.68 -0.26
C LEU A 63 -6.83 -17.16 -0.53
N LEU A 64 -7.01 -16.31 -1.55
CA LEU A 64 -8.31 -15.75 -1.92
C LEU A 64 -9.33 -16.83 -2.26
N ASN A 65 -8.93 -17.86 -3.01
CA ASN A 65 -9.78 -19.01 -3.34
C ASN A 65 -10.22 -19.80 -2.10
N SER A 66 -9.40 -19.81 -1.04
CA SER A 66 -9.72 -20.46 0.23
C SER A 66 -10.70 -19.65 1.08
N CYS A 67 -10.92 -18.37 0.75
CA CYS A 67 -11.74 -17.43 1.51
C CYS A 67 -12.93 -16.90 0.69
N PRO A 68 -13.83 -17.77 0.17
CA PRO A 68 -14.85 -17.36 -0.80
C PRO A 68 -15.81 -16.28 -0.30
N ASN A 69 -16.01 -16.14 1.01
CA ASN A 69 -16.91 -15.15 1.60
C ASN A 69 -16.18 -13.85 2.04
N LEU A 70 -14.94 -13.65 1.63
CA LEU A 70 -14.15 -12.49 2.03
C LEU A 70 -14.75 -11.21 1.43
N GLU A 71 -15.12 -10.28 2.30
CA GLU A 71 -15.74 -8.99 1.95
C GLU A 71 -14.74 -7.83 2.08
N HIS A 72 -13.77 -7.93 3.00
CA HIS A 72 -12.80 -6.87 3.27
C HIS A 72 -11.40 -7.46 3.47
N LEU A 73 -10.47 -6.98 2.66
CA LEU A 73 -9.05 -7.33 2.71
C LEU A 73 -8.23 -6.12 3.12
N ALA A 74 -7.45 -6.24 4.19
CA ALA A 74 -6.41 -5.27 4.54
C ALA A 74 -5.04 -5.91 4.33
N ILE A 75 -4.18 -5.32 3.50
CA ILE A 75 -2.92 -5.94 3.09
C ILE A 75 -1.78 -4.93 2.99
N SER A 76 -0.58 -5.38 3.35
CA SER A 76 0.67 -4.67 3.08
C SER A 76 1.36 -5.22 1.83
N PRO A 77 2.02 -4.38 1.00
CA PRO A 77 2.88 -4.81 -0.10
C PRO A 77 3.92 -5.86 0.30
N GLN A 78 4.36 -5.84 1.55
CA GLN A 78 5.38 -6.78 2.05
C GLN A 78 4.86 -8.20 2.25
N CYS A 79 3.53 -8.38 2.19
CA CYS A 79 2.91 -9.70 2.21
C CYS A 79 3.12 -10.47 0.91
N VAL A 80 3.67 -9.83 -0.14
CA VAL A 80 3.89 -10.47 -1.43
C VAL A 80 5.24 -10.04 -2.01
N SER A 81 6.00 -10.99 -2.52
CA SER A 81 7.25 -10.73 -3.25
C SER A 81 6.99 -10.11 -4.62
N HIS A 82 5.86 -10.45 -5.24
CA HIS A 82 5.38 -9.95 -6.50
C HIS A 82 3.85 -9.98 -6.44
N TRP A 83 3.18 -8.96 -6.97
CA TRP A 83 1.73 -8.99 -7.12
C TRP A 83 1.40 -9.78 -8.39
N PRO A 84 0.88 -11.03 -8.30
CA PRO A 84 0.64 -11.83 -9.48
C PRO A 84 -0.57 -11.30 -10.25
N PRO A 85 -0.45 -10.90 -11.53
CA PRO A 85 -1.61 -10.61 -12.35
C PRO A 85 -2.13 -11.88 -13.05
N PRO A 86 -3.46 -12.08 -13.15
CA PRO A 86 -4.54 -11.32 -12.53
C PRO A 86 -4.97 -11.91 -11.18
N LEU A 87 -5.03 -11.08 -10.13
CA LEU A 87 -5.80 -11.40 -8.92
C LEU A 87 -7.29 -11.28 -9.21
N SER A 88 -8.11 -12.09 -8.56
CA SER A 88 -9.56 -11.95 -8.65
C SER A 88 -10.28 -12.47 -7.42
N HIS A 89 -11.39 -11.83 -7.07
CA HIS A 89 -12.29 -12.32 -6.03
C HIS A 89 -13.72 -11.80 -6.21
N PRO A 90 -14.76 -12.67 -6.19
CA PRO A 90 -16.12 -12.28 -6.51
C PRO A 90 -16.79 -11.39 -5.45
N HIS A 91 -16.40 -11.50 -4.19
CA HIS A 91 -17.13 -10.91 -3.06
C HIS A 91 -16.40 -9.81 -2.29
N ILE A 92 -15.14 -9.51 -2.64
CA ILE A 92 -14.40 -8.42 -1.96
C ILE A 92 -15.04 -7.10 -2.35
N GLN A 93 -15.41 -6.32 -1.34
CA GLN A 93 -16.01 -4.99 -1.46
C GLN A 93 -15.01 -3.90 -1.08
N TRP A 94 -14.08 -4.19 -0.17
CA TRP A 94 -13.18 -3.19 0.37
C TRP A 94 -11.75 -3.70 0.42
N ILE A 95 -10.82 -2.86 0.01
CA ILE A 95 -9.39 -3.15 0.09
C ILE A 95 -8.71 -2.00 0.82
N ASP A 96 -8.06 -2.32 1.94
CA ASP A 96 -7.18 -1.40 2.66
C ASP A 96 -5.71 -1.76 2.35
N PHE A 97 -4.97 -0.80 1.79
CA PHE A 97 -3.61 -1.02 1.32
C PHE A 97 -2.60 -0.22 2.15
N TRP A 98 -1.73 -0.91 2.89
CA TRP A 98 -0.71 -0.27 3.74
C TRP A 98 0.45 0.27 2.91
N GLN A 99 0.61 1.59 2.84
CA GLN A 99 1.68 2.23 2.07
C GLN A 99 2.90 2.50 2.95
N ARG A 100 4.09 2.01 2.56
CA ARG A 100 5.30 2.07 3.40
C ARG A 100 6.11 3.35 3.23
N ASP A 101 6.42 3.74 1.98
CA ASP A 101 7.22 4.91 1.62
C ASP A 101 6.97 5.24 0.13
N PHE A 102 6.66 6.50 -0.20
CA PHE A 102 6.23 6.94 -1.55
C PHE A 102 7.36 7.05 -2.60
N ARG A 103 8.59 6.60 -2.29
CA ARG A 103 9.78 7.11 -2.98
C ARG A 103 10.39 6.22 -4.08
N VAL A 104 10.07 4.93 -4.18
CA VAL A 104 10.85 4.09 -5.11
C VAL A 104 10.03 3.10 -5.94
N ASP A 105 8.98 2.46 -5.44
CA ASP A 105 8.20 1.48 -6.22
C ASP A 105 6.74 1.43 -5.75
N ASP A 106 6.04 2.56 -5.82
CA ASP A 106 4.62 2.63 -5.47
C ASP A 106 3.80 1.79 -6.46
N ILE A 107 3.59 0.52 -6.11
CA ILE A 107 2.54 -0.28 -6.69
C ILE A 107 1.24 0.51 -6.52
N ASP A 108 0.74 1.02 -7.64
CA ASP A 108 -0.56 1.67 -7.64
C ASP A 108 -1.61 0.61 -7.27
N ALA A 109 -2.15 0.71 -6.06
CA ALA A 109 -3.17 -0.20 -5.59
C ALA A 109 -4.37 -0.24 -6.57
N HIS A 110 -4.65 0.87 -7.27
CA HIS A 110 -5.70 0.91 -8.28
C HIS A 110 -5.36 0.14 -9.55
N SER A 111 -4.08 0.02 -9.92
CA SER A 111 -3.67 -0.80 -11.05
C SER A 111 -3.73 -2.29 -10.75
N VAL A 112 -3.55 -2.68 -9.48
CA VAL A 112 -3.64 -4.08 -9.03
C VAL A 112 -5.09 -4.51 -8.81
N PHE A 113 -5.90 -3.64 -8.21
CA PHE A 113 -7.26 -3.96 -7.79
C PHE A 113 -8.29 -3.27 -8.69
N THR A 114 -8.48 -3.85 -9.88
CA THR A 114 -9.46 -3.37 -10.85
C THR A 114 -10.84 -3.98 -10.63
N THR A 115 -11.90 -3.29 -11.08
CA THR A 115 -13.28 -3.80 -11.03
C THR A 115 -13.50 -5.03 -11.91
N GLY A 116 -12.68 -5.23 -12.95
CA GLY A 116 -12.71 -6.46 -13.76
C GLY A 116 -12.28 -7.69 -12.97
N SER A 117 -11.31 -7.53 -12.08
CA SER A 117 -10.81 -8.56 -11.17
C SER A 117 -11.68 -8.74 -9.92
N PHE A 118 -12.30 -7.65 -9.46
CA PHE A 118 -13.08 -7.60 -8.23
C PHE A 118 -14.46 -6.98 -8.51
N PRO A 119 -15.42 -7.75 -9.03
CA PRO A 119 -16.70 -7.22 -9.51
C PRO A 119 -17.58 -6.60 -8.41
N SER A 120 -17.34 -6.96 -7.14
CA SER A 120 -18.06 -6.39 -5.99
C SER A 120 -17.33 -5.21 -5.33
N LEU A 121 -16.19 -4.78 -5.87
CA LEU A 121 -15.33 -3.77 -5.26
C LEU A 121 -16.04 -2.41 -5.21
N LYS A 122 -16.16 -1.86 -4.00
CA LYS A 122 -16.77 -0.56 -3.71
C LYS A 122 -15.73 0.52 -3.45
N GLY A 123 -14.55 0.13 -2.96
CA GLY A 123 -13.49 1.09 -2.68
C GLY A 123 -12.16 0.45 -2.34
N VAL A 124 -11.11 1.16 -2.71
CA VAL A 124 -9.72 0.90 -2.32
C VAL A 124 -9.27 2.11 -1.52
N ARG A 125 -8.72 1.87 -0.33
CA ARG A 125 -8.24 2.91 0.57
C ARG A 125 -6.82 2.63 0.97
N ARG A 126 -5.97 3.65 0.86
CA ARG A 126 -4.58 3.57 1.30
C ARG A 126 -4.51 3.89 2.80
N LEU A 127 -3.61 3.22 3.51
CA LEU A 127 -3.33 3.44 4.93
C LEU A 127 -1.87 3.85 5.06
N ASP A 128 -1.61 4.96 5.74
CA ASP A 128 -0.24 5.46 5.96
C ASP A 128 0.54 4.51 6.89
N GLY A 129 1.37 3.65 6.30
CA GLY A 129 2.19 2.65 6.98
C GLY A 129 3.64 3.07 7.20
N ARG A 130 3.99 4.34 6.98
CA ARG A 130 5.33 4.90 7.29
C ARG A 130 5.69 4.73 8.75
N ALA A 131 6.97 4.88 9.07
CA ALA A 131 7.46 4.74 10.44
C ALA A 131 6.84 5.75 11.42
N ASP A 132 6.55 6.97 10.96
CA ASP A 132 5.94 8.06 11.71
C ASP A 132 4.42 8.20 11.47
N GLY A 133 3.88 7.47 10.49
CA GLY A 133 2.47 7.47 10.08
C GLY A 133 1.52 6.81 11.09
N LEU A 134 0.62 5.94 10.61
CA LEU A 134 -0.35 5.27 11.48
C LEU A 134 0.35 4.24 12.40
N PRO A 135 0.09 4.29 13.72
CA PRO A 135 0.61 3.31 14.67
C PRO A 135 0.43 1.86 14.24
N GLN A 136 1.53 1.10 14.22
CA GLN A 136 1.53 -0.25 13.68
C GLN A 136 0.80 -1.30 14.53
N TYR A 137 0.62 -1.00 15.82
CA TYR A 137 -0.05 -1.90 16.77
C TYR A 137 -1.59 -1.81 16.73
N THR A 138 -2.14 -0.87 15.96
CA THR A 138 -3.58 -0.65 15.85
C THR A 138 -4.12 -1.26 14.56
N ASP A 139 -5.26 -1.94 14.67
CA ASP A 139 -6.03 -2.41 13.53
C ASP A 139 -6.91 -1.29 12.96
N TRP A 140 -6.27 -0.38 12.23
CA TRP A 140 -6.93 0.79 11.64
C TRP A 140 -8.14 0.48 10.75
N PRO A 141 -8.14 -0.58 9.91
CA PRO A 141 -9.35 -1.01 9.20
C PRO A 141 -10.57 -1.26 10.11
N SER A 142 -10.38 -1.77 11.32
CA SER A 142 -11.48 -1.99 12.27
C SER A 142 -11.85 -0.73 13.06
N VAL A 143 -10.87 0.13 13.37
CA VAL A 143 -11.11 1.41 14.06
C VAL A 143 -11.82 2.42 13.16
N LEU A 144 -11.45 2.44 11.87
CA LEU A 144 -12.01 3.29 10.84
C LEU A 144 -12.51 2.40 9.69
N PRO A 145 -13.71 1.82 9.82
CA PRO A 145 -14.22 0.89 8.81
C PRO A 145 -14.39 1.51 7.42
N PRO A 146 -14.11 0.78 6.34
CA PRO A 146 -14.23 1.32 4.99
C PRO A 146 -15.68 1.58 4.57
N TRP A 147 -16.66 0.94 5.20
CA TRP A 147 -18.09 1.16 4.92
C TRP A 147 -18.63 2.49 5.47
N THR A 148 -17.87 3.21 6.29
CA THR A 148 -18.21 4.60 6.63
C THR A 148 -17.78 5.52 5.48
N GLN A 149 -18.46 5.38 4.34
CA GLN A 149 -18.14 6.13 3.14
C GLN A 149 -18.12 7.63 3.44
N LEU A 150 -17.06 8.28 2.97
CA LEU A 150 -16.92 9.72 2.94
C LEU A 150 -17.26 10.20 1.54
N GLY A 151 -17.86 11.37 1.43
CA GLY A 151 -17.91 12.08 0.15
C GLY A 151 -16.50 12.25 -0.43
N GLU A 152 -16.39 12.41 -1.74
CA GLU A 152 -15.11 12.57 -2.44
C GLU A 152 -14.27 13.73 -1.87
N THR A 153 -14.93 14.81 -1.47
CA THR A 153 -14.32 16.00 -0.87
C THR A 153 -14.42 16.04 0.65
N GLU A 154 -15.01 15.03 1.28
CA GLU A 154 -15.20 14.98 2.72
C GLU A 154 -13.90 14.55 3.40
N LEU A 155 -13.47 15.37 4.36
CA LEU A 155 -12.36 15.09 5.26
C LEU A 155 -12.91 14.90 6.66
N ARG A 156 -12.62 13.76 7.29
CA ARG A 156 -12.87 13.55 8.72
C ARG A 156 -11.58 13.55 9.50
N GLU A 157 -11.64 14.13 10.69
CA GLU A 157 -10.53 14.18 11.64
C GLU A 157 -10.93 13.47 12.93
N TYR A 158 -10.01 12.68 13.47
CA TYR A 158 -10.17 11.90 14.68
C TYR A 158 -8.96 12.11 15.59
N ILE A 159 -9.19 12.17 16.89
CA ILE A 159 -8.11 12.13 17.89
C ILE A 159 -8.10 10.73 18.49
N TYR A 160 -7.05 9.96 18.25
CA TYR A 160 -6.89 8.60 18.77
C TYR A 160 -5.62 8.54 19.60
N SER A 161 -5.71 8.27 20.90
CA SER A 161 -4.53 8.20 21.79
C SER A 161 -3.59 9.42 21.70
N GLY A 162 -4.16 10.62 21.50
CA GLY A 162 -3.41 11.88 21.42
C GLY A 162 -2.77 12.18 20.05
N ILE A 163 -2.93 11.31 19.04
CA ILE A 163 -2.52 11.60 17.66
C ILE A 163 -3.72 12.05 16.82
N ILE A 164 -3.47 12.88 15.81
CA ILE A 164 -4.50 13.40 14.91
C ILE A 164 -4.52 12.53 13.66
N ILE A 165 -5.63 11.84 13.43
CA ILE A 165 -5.86 10.99 12.27
C ILE A 165 -6.83 11.68 11.33
N ARG A 166 -6.48 11.76 10.05
CA ARG A 166 -7.36 12.25 9.00
C ARG A 166 -7.73 11.13 8.05
N GLN A 167 -8.98 11.16 7.61
CA GLN A 167 -9.55 10.21 6.67
C GLN A 167 -10.23 10.96 5.53
N THR A 168 -9.89 10.59 4.31
CA THR A 168 -10.62 10.91 3.08
C THR A 168 -11.30 9.64 2.54
N SER A 169 -11.98 9.72 1.41
CA SER A 169 -12.55 8.56 0.73
C SER A 169 -11.50 7.49 0.37
N ALA A 170 -10.27 7.91 0.05
CA ALA A 170 -9.21 7.04 -0.47
C ALA A 170 -7.98 6.93 0.43
N PHE A 171 -7.86 7.71 1.51
CA PHE A 171 -6.66 7.69 2.35
C PHE A 171 -6.94 7.87 3.85
N VAL A 172 -6.20 7.15 4.69
CA VAL A 172 -6.14 7.34 6.14
C VAL A 172 -4.71 7.61 6.55
N TYR A 173 -4.49 8.71 7.26
CA TYR A 173 -3.15 9.14 7.62
C TYR A 173 -3.10 9.89 8.95
N ARG A 174 -1.89 9.98 9.49
CA ARG A 174 -1.59 10.78 10.67
C ARG A 174 -1.22 12.21 10.24
N SER A 175 -1.88 13.22 10.80
CA SER A 175 -1.76 14.61 10.37
C SER A 175 -1.03 15.54 11.36
N ASP A 176 -0.50 15.00 12.47
CA ASP A 176 0.34 15.73 13.42
C ASP A 176 1.85 15.51 13.17
N THR A 177 2.22 14.82 12.09
CA THR A 177 3.60 14.63 11.65
C THR A 177 4.10 15.82 10.83
N LYS A 178 5.37 16.20 10.99
CA LYS A 178 5.95 17.42 10.40
C LYS A 178 6.07 17.39 8.88
N ASP A 179 6.07 16.21 8.27
CA ASP A 179 6.36 16.03 6.85
C ASP A 179 5.08 16.05 6.00
N LEU A 180 4.13 16.96 6.21
CA LEU A 180 2.79 16.91 5.60
C LEU A 180 2.64 17.59 4.23
N ASP A 181 3.73 18.05 3.61
CA ASP A 181 3.66 18.74 2.30
C ASP A 181 2.94 17.89 1.23
N TRP A 182 2.91 16.56 1.37
CA TRP A 182 2.20 15.63 0.49
C TRP A 182 0.68 15.57 0.66
N ALA A 183 0.10 16.06 1.77
CA ALA A 183 -1.36 16.08 1.94
C ALA A 183 -2.05 17.01 0.93
N GLN A 184 -1.28 17.93 0.32
CA GLN A 184 -1.74 18.79 -0.75
C GLN A 184 -1.86 18.06 -2.10
N GLU A 185 -1.01 17.05 -2.36
CA GLU A 185 -1.06 16.26 -3.60
C GLU A 185 -2.26 15.28 -3.60
N ILE A 186 -2.63 14.75 -2.44
CA ILE A 186 -3.77 13.81 -2.31
C ILE A 186 -5.12 14.51 -2.54
N ASN A 187 -5.21 15.82 -2.29
CA ASN A 187 -6.41 16.62 -2.55
C ASN A 187 -6.56 17.05 -4.02
N LEU A 188 -5.60 16.73 -4.88
CA LEU A 188 -5.63 17.09 -6.30
C LEU A 188 -5.84 15.88 -7.19
N GLY A 189 -6.76 15.01 -6.77
CA GLY A 189 -7.68 14.36 -7.70
C GLY A 189 -8.53 15.42 -8.43
N SER A 190 -7.85 16.36 -9.10
CA SER A 190 -8.34 16.99 -10.30
C SER A 190 -8.62 15.83 -11.23
N GLY A 191 -9.87 15.39 -11.23
CA GLY A 191 -10.47 14.68 -12.34
C GLY A 191 -10.35 15.58 -13.56
N GLY A 192 -9.14 15.70 -14.09
CA GLY A 192 -8.90 15.89 -15.51
C GLY A 192 -9.42 14.63 -16.16
N THR A 193 -10.74 14.60 -16.32
CA THR A 193 -11.37 13.70 -17.26
C THR A 193 -10.82 14.11 -18.63
N ASP A 194 -9.80 13.41 -19.09
CA ASP A 194 -9.48 13.32 -20.52
C ASP A 194 -10.60 12.50 -21.19
N TYR A 195 -11.84 13.01 -21.11
CA TYR A 195 -12.92 12.61 -21.99
C TYR A 195 -12.59 13.18 -23.36
N ASP A 196 -11.81 12.41 -24.11
CA ASP A 196 -12.05 12.05 -25.50
C ASP A 196 -12.87 13.09 -26.29
N SER A 197 -12.22 14.19 -26.69
CA SER A 197 -12.70 14.97 -27.83
C SER A 197 -12.13 14.32 -29.07
N SER A 198 -12.89 13.38 -29.61
CA SER A 198 -12.66 12.78 -30.92
C SER A 198 -12.76 13.88 -31.99
N ASP A 199 -11.66 14.58 -32.25
CA ASP A 199 -11.56 15.54 -33.36
C ASP A 199 -10.91 14.85 -34.56
N ASP A 200 -11.80 14.42 -35.45
CA ASP A 200 -11.57 14.04 -36.83
C ASP A 200 -10.78 15.15 -37.56
N SER A 201 -9.47 14.95 -37.71
CA SER A 201 -8.69 15.74 -38.67
C SER A 201 -7.78 14.83 -39.48
N SER A 202 -8.33 14.39 -40.62
CA SER A 202 -7.56 13.94 -41.76
C SER A 202 -6.64 15.08 -42.25
N TYR A 203 -5.36 15.04 -41.90
CA TYR A 203 -4.33 15.77 -42.64
C TYR A 203 -3.23 14.82 -43.09
N ASN A 204 -3.27 14.55 -44.39
CA ASN A 204 -2.23 13.90 -45.14
C ASN A 204 -1.05 14.86 -45.40
N GLN A 205 0.16 14.29 -45.34
CA GLN A 205 1.43 14.67 -45.98
C GLN A 205 2.27 15.84 -45.43
N PRO A 206 3.60 15.90 -45.72
CA PRO A 206 4.53 14.89 -46.28
C PRO A 206 5.83 14.71 -45.46
N GLU A 207 6.65 13.76 -45.92
CA GLU A 207 8.06 13.54 -45.55
C GLU A 207 8.94 14.79 -45.79
N GLU A 208 9.97 14.96 -44.96
CA GLU A 208 11.37 15.35 -45.27
C GLU A 208 12.07 15.71 -43.93
N SER A 209 13.05 14.93 -43.47
CA SER A 209 14.47 14.97 -43.84
C SER A 209 15.30 15.99 -43.04
N ASP A 210 16.23 15.42 -42.25
CA ASP A 210 17.59 15.90 -41.93
C ASP A 210 17.80 17.09 -40.96
N GLY A 211 18.83 16.92 -40.10
CA GLY A 211 19.34 17.88 -39.12
C GLY A 211 19.43 17.27 -37.71
N SER A 212 20.51 16.59 -37.30
CA SER A 212 21.77 17.18 -36.78
C SER A 212 21.52 18.15 -35.61
N LEU A 213 22.20 18.19 -34.47
CA LEU A 213 23.63 18.06 -34.16
C LEU A 213 23.71 18.22 -32.61
N TYR A 214 24.58 17.47 -31.93
CA TYR A 214 25.29 17.71 -30.65
C TYR A 214 24.78 18.76 -29.62
N SER A 215 24.78 18.39 -28.32
CA SER A 215 25.61 19.05 -27.28
C SER A 215 25.38 18.33 -25.94
N ASP A 216 26.38 17.62 -25.44
CA ASP A 216 27.37 18.06 -24.43
C ASP A 216 27.03 17.53 -23.04
N ASP A 217 27.82 16.51 -22.74
CA ASP A 217 28.10 15.83 -21.50
C ASP A 217 28.88 16.78 -20.57
N GLU A 218 28.18 17.46 -19.64
CA GLU A 218 28.85 18.12 -18.52
C GLU A 218 28.69 17.29 -17.24
N ASN A 219 29.66 16.39 -17.09
CA ASN A 219 30.04 15.72 -15.86
C ASN A 219 30.42 16.77 -14.79
N ARG A 220 29.55 17.00 -13.81
CA ARG A 220 29.87 17.79 -12.62
C ARG A 220 30.24 16.84 -11.48
N GLU A 221 31.54 16.61 -11.30
CA GLU A 221 32.11 16.03 -10.08
C GLU A 221 31.80 16.96 -8.90
N VAL A 222 30.97 16.49 -7.97
CA VAL A 222 30.72 17.16 -6.69
C VAL A 222 31.60 16.51 -5.64
N ASP A 223 32.68 17.20 -5.31
CA ASP A 223 33.62 16.83 -4.26
C ASP A 223 33.01 17.19 -2.89
N TYR A 224 32.47 16.20 -2.17
CA TYR A 224 31.98 16.38 -0.82
C TYR A 224 33.14 16.21 0.18
N ASP A 225 33.78 17.33 0.47
CA ASP A 225 34.68 17.51 1.60
C ASP A 225 33.93 17.22 2.91
N THR A 226 34.08 15.99 3.41
CA THR A 226 33.47 15.52 4.66
C THR A 226 34.38 15.91 5.82
N GLY A 227 34.23 17.16 6.25
CA GLY A 227 34.77 17.66 7.51
C GLY A 227 34.21 16.90 8.72
N LEU A 228 34.90 15.82 9.11
CA LEU A 228 34.74 15.16 10.40
C LEU A 228 35.27 16.08 11.51
N LEU A 229 34.38 16.86 12.11
CA LEU A 229 34.64 17.50 13.40
C LEU A 229 34.33 16.50 14.53
N PHE A 230 35.41 15.93 15.08
CA PHE A 230 35.42 15.36 16.41
C PHE A 230 35.19 16.47 17.44
N SER A 231 34.22 16.27 18.34
CA SER A 231 34.19 16.95 19.63
C SER A 231 34.05 15.90 20.72
N ASN A 232 35.16 15.72 21.42
CA ASN A 232 35.33 14.94 22.63
C ASN A 232 34.51 15.52 23.79
N GLU A 233 34.25 14.61 24.75
CA GLU A 233 34.21 14.86 26.20
C GLU A 233 33.10 15.76 26.75
N ASP A 234 32.22 15.16 27.55
CA ASP A 234 32.22 15.55 28.95
C ASP A 234 31.76 14.42 29.88
N THR A 235 32.70 14.00 30.72
CA THR A 235 32.50 13.17 31.90
C THR A 235 32.00 14.06 33.04
N GLY A 236 30.75 13.88 33.48
CA GLY A 236 30.18 14.55 34.65
C GLY A 236 29.68 13.54 35.66
N SER A 237 30.44 13.43 36.76
CA SER A 237 30.27 12.62 37.97
C SER A 237 28.87 12.57 38.59
#